data_AF-A0A3N4IEY9-F1
#
_entry.id   AF-A0A3N4IEY9-F1
#
_cell.length_a   1.000
_cell.length_b   1.000
_cell.length_c   1.000
_cell.angle_alpha   90.00
_cell.angle_beta   90.00
_cell.angle_gamma   90.00
#
_symmetry.space_group_name_H-M   'P 1'
#
loop_
_entity.id
_entity.type
_entity.pdbx_description
1 polymer ?
#
loop_
_entity_poly.entity_id
_entity_poly.type
_entity_poly.pdbx_seq_one_letter_code
_entity_poly.pdbx_strand_id
1 'polypeptide(L)'
;MNDHLPNERARSTIAALQTTAICTIIPRLARNPHFLALFEPIPSRTPTLLANYIICQELERLADEEKLDEEQQILWRRYCENRYLYSEVRRHLIQYCPLGKCSVSGESRSPFEDLEMAELKSRIAAVIEAVKNRQSHERRQLDMTRDEKRRSAKREVGKRHRRCYCVRTLASFEPFLDLLRARNVSTSWVDLAGGLVQRALEDYCNESVLVVDDFDDKQQPGKALGDEVLFHLFGSQRDGKEPCVDCNAERSVESMAQLLQQRLALSTIDIHFQRPLDSDEQRDVNRMRRICYDRALESLMTYGVFEELSSKKVDLDQAAAQEWVKIAGDALSGELEAVANSPVEAETEDADFDEEEQQRSRFDDPYADFLEGKCVDMLWDERVPLEIYLRDFAQYLDSLGYHPKWHWADAIRQRLEVAEKGSMVNREIQEIRGEFMMKRQRSFPQVASSSDRVMKKTRVELEC
;
A
#
# COMPACT_ATOMS: atom_id res chain seq x y z
N MET A 1 71.85 -13.52 8.12
CA MET A 1 71.67 -12.38 7.20
C MET A 1 71.58 -12.95 5.79
N ASN A 2 70.54 -12.56 5.03
CA ASN A 2 70.20 -12.92 3.64
C ASN A 2 69.15 -14.03 3.36
N ASP A 3 68.18 -14.27 4.23
CA ASP A 3 66.98 -15.08 3.90
C ASP A 3 65.77 -14.27 3.39
N HIS A 4 65.91 -12.95 3.18
CA HIS A 4 64.81 -12.09 2.71
C HIS A 4 64.81 -11.79 1.19
N LEU A 5 65.84 -12.22 0.46
CA LEU A 5 66.00 -11.93 -0.99
C LEU A 5 65.13 -12.77 -1.95
N PRO A 6 64.76 -14.04 -1.66
CA PRO A 6 63.91 -14.83 -2.56
C PRO A 6 62.50 -14.22 -2.74
N ASN A 7 61.94 -13.71 -1.64
CA ASN A 7 60.57 -13.19 -1.59
C ASN A 7 60.41 -11.88 -2.40
N GLU A 8 61.44 -11.04 -2.46
CA GLU A 8 61.41 -9.79 -3.25
C GLU A 8 61.42 -10.06 -4.76
N ARG A 9 62.18 -11.06 -5.21
CA ARG A 9 62.20 -11.46 -6.63
C ARG A 9 60.86 -12.05 -7.05
N ALA A 10 60.28 -12.96 -6.25
CA ALA A 10 58.96 -13.53 -6.50
C ALA A 10 57.87 -12.43 -6.57
N ARG A 11 57.88 -11.47 -5.63
CA ARG A 11 56.96 -10.32 -5.65
C ARG A 11 57.15 -9.43 -6.87
N SER A 12 58.38 -9.15 -7.26
CA SER A 12 58.68 -8.33 -8.44
C SER A 12 58.19 -9.00 -9.74
N THR A 13 58.40 -10.32 -9.88
CA THR A 13 57.92 -11.09 -11.04
C THR A 13 56.40 -11.10 -11.10
N ILE A 14 55.73 -11.37 -9.97
CA ILE A 14 54.26 -11.38 -9.93
C ILE A 14 53.67 -10.00 -10.18
N ALA A 15 54.26 -8.93 -9.65
CA ALA A 15 53.81 -7.57 -9.93
C ALA A 15 53.92 -7.22 -11.43
N ALA A 16 55.01 -7.64 -12.09
CA ALA A 16 55.17 -7.47 -13.52
C ALA A 16 54.13 -8.29 -14.31
N LEU A 17 53.88 -9.54 -13.90
CA LEU A 17 52.91 -10.41 -14.54
C LEU A 17 51.48 -9.89 -14.35
N GLN A 18 51.08 -9.47 -13.14
CA GLN A 18 49.77 -8.85 -12.87
C GLN A 18 49.50 -7.65 -13.78
N THR A 19 50.55 -6.88 -14.06
CA THR A 19 50.48 -5.68 -14.88
C THR A 19 50.16 -6.02 -16.35
N THR A 20 50.65 -7.16 -16.87
CA THR A 20 50.44 -7.58 -18.26
C THR A 20 49.33 -8.64 -18.44
N ALA A 21 48.98 -9.37 -17.38
CA ALA A 21 48.09 -10.53 -17.38
C ALA A 21 46.75 -10.25 -18.06
N ILE A 22 46.09 -9.15 -17.69
CA ILE A 22 44.80 -8.76 -18.26
C ILE A 22 44.90 -8.55 -19.78
N CYS A 23 46.00 -7.96 -20.26
CA CYS A 23 46.24 -7.75 -21.68
C CYS A 23 46.37 -9.09 -22.43
N THR A 24 47.04 -10.07 -21.78
CA THR A 24 47.30 -11.39 -22.34
C THR A 24 46.05 -12.27 -22.40
N ILE A 25 45.18 -12.21 -21.40
CA ILE A 25 43.98 -13.07 -21.35
C ILE A 25 42.82 -12.52 -22.18
N ILE A 26 42.75 -11.22 -22.48
CA ILE A 26 41.63 -10.63 -23.21
C ILE A 26 41.39 -11.28 -24.58
N PRO A 27 42.41 -11.52 -25.43
CA PRO A 27 42.21 -12.26 -26.68
C PRO A 27 41.71 -13.70 -26.46
N ARG A 28 42.10 -14.36 -25.36
CA ARG A 28 41.59 -15.70 -24.99
C ARG A 28 40.12 -15.64 -24.60
N LEU A 29 39.74 -14.64 -23.81
CA LEU A 29 38.36 -14.41 -23.40
C LEU A 29 37.45 -14.10 -24.60
N ALA A 30 37.96 -13.37 -25.61
CA ALA A 30 37.23 -13.11 -26.84
C ALA A 30 36.94 -14.37 -27.67
N ARG A 31 37.78 -15.41 -27.52
CA ARG A 31 37.62 -16.73 -28.17
C ARG A 31 36.90 -17.74 -27.29
N ASN A 32 36.68 -17.44 -26.02
CA ASN A 32 36.11 -18.38 -25.07
C ASN A 32 34.57 -18.39 -25.20
N PRO A 33 33.95 -19.47 -25.71
CA PRO A 33 32.50 -19.52 -25.92
C PRO A 33 31.72 -19.44 -24.61
N HIS A 34 32.26 -19.96 -23.51
CA HIS A 34 31.62 -19.86 -22.20
C HIS A 34 31.62 -18.42 -21.68
N PHE A 35 32.67 -17.64 -21.95
CA PHE A 35 32.72 -16.24 -21.57
C PHE A 35 31.77 -15.40 -22.42
N LEU A 36 31.75 -15.62 -23.74
CA LEU A 36 30.86 -14.93 -24.66
C LEU A 36 29.38 -15.22 -24.36
N ALA A 37 29.06 -16.48 -24.02
CA ALA A 37 27.71 -16.91 -23.66
C ALA A 37 27.14 -16.20 -22.42
N LEU A 38 28.00 -15.63 -21.54
CA LEU A 38 27.53 -14.82 -20.41
C LEU A 38 26.78 -13.56 -20.85
N PHE A 39 26.94 -13.15 -22.10
CA PHE A 39 26.33 -11.96 -22.67
C PHE A 39 25.19 -12.27 -23.66
N GLU A 40 24.75 -13.53 -23.76
CA GLU A 40 23.67 -13.98 -24.65
C GLU A 40 22.53 -14.70 -23.90
N PRO A 41 21.27 -14.22 -24.00
CA PRO A 41 20.87 -12.90 -24.52
C PRO A 41 21.48 -11.77 -23.67
N ILE A 42 21.45 -10.52 -24.17
CA ILE A 42 21.98 -9.35 -23.44
C ILE A 42 21.36 -9.32 -22.04
N PRO A 43 22.14 -9.61 -20.98
CA PRO A 43 21.58 -9.75 -19.65
C PRO A 43 21.24 -8.38 -19.08
N SER A 44 20.15 -8.31 -18.32
CA SER A 44 19.73 -7.12 -17.58
C SER A 44 20.65 -6.77 -16.40
N ARG A 45 21.59 -7.68 -16.08
CA ARG A 45 22.58 -7.56 -15.01
C ARG A 45 23.94 -8.04 -15.51
N THR A 46 24.99 -7.41 -14.99
CA THR A 46 26.36 -7.84 -15.26
C THR A 46 26.65 -9.19 -14.57
N PRO A 47 27.07 -10.24 -15.31
CA PRO A 47 27.32 -11.58 -14.78
C PRO A 47 28.67 -11.67 -14.04
N THR A 48 28.94 -10.72 -13.12
CA THR A 48 30.27 -10.47 -12.52
C THR A 48 30.88 -11.71 -11.87
N LEU A 49 30.09 -12.51 -11.15
CA LEU A 49 30.58 -13.71 -10.47
C LEU A 49 31.05 -14.78 -11.46
N LEU A 50 30.23 -15.08 -12.47
CA LEU A 50 30.55 -16.07 -13.51
C LEU A 50 31.69 -15.57 -14.41
N ALA A 51 31.69 -14.28 -14.72
CA ALA A 51 32.76 -13.67 -15.51
C ALA A 51 34.10 -13.71 -14.76
N ASN A 52 34.12 -13.38 -13.46
CA ASN A 52 35.30 -13.53 -12.62
C ASN A 52 35.78 -14.97 -12.59
N TYR A 53 34.88 -15.94 -12.41
CA TYR A 53 35.23 -17.36 -12.40
C TYR A 53 35.95 -17.79 -13.69
N ILE A 54 35.43 -17.43 -14.87
CA ILE A 54 36.06 -17.76 -16.15
C ILE A 54 37.40 -17.02 -16.32
N ILE A 55 37.48 -15.75 -15.88
CA ILE A 55 38.73 -14.98 -15.89
C ILE A 55 39.80 -15.65 -15.02
N CYS A 56 39.43 -16.13 -13.82
CA CYS A 56 40.35 -16.86 -12.95
C CYS A 56 40.87 -18.13 -13.64
N GLN A 57 40.02 -18.89 -14.34
CA GLN A 57 40.44 -20.07 -15.09
C GLN A 57 41.45 -19.72 -16.19
N GLU A 58 41.25 -18.61 -16.93
CA GLU A 58 42.23 -18.17 -17.94
C GLU A 58 43.55 -17.69 -17.31
N LEU A 59 43.50 -17.04 -16.14
CA LEU A 59 44.68 -16.63 -15.40
C LEU A 59 45.46 -17.82 -14.83
N GLU A 60 44.78 -18.87 -14.37
CA GLU A 60 45.40 -20.12 -13.92
C GLU A 60 46.14 -20.81 -15.08
N ARG A 61 45.51 -20.91 -16.26
CA ARG A 61 46.17 -21.44 -17.47
C ARG A 61 47.40 -20.62 -17.86
N LEU A 62 47.33 -19.29 -17.73
CA LEU A 62 48.48 -18.41 -18.00
C LEU A 62 49.64 -18.70 -17.02
N ALA A 63 49.36 -18.93 -15.75
CA ALA A 63 50.39 -19.28 -14.76
C ALA A 63 51.07 -20.63 -15.08
N ASP A 64 50.32 -21.61 -15.55
CA ASP A 64 50.85 -22.90 -15.98
C ASP A 64 51.79 -22.76 -17.18
N GLU A 65 51.45 -21.90 -18.14
CA GLU A 65 52.27 -21.61 -19.33
C GLU A 65 53.56 -20.86 -19.00
N GLU A 66 53.51 -19.90 -18.07
CA GLU A 66 54.67 -19.14 -17.59
C GLU A 66 55.57 -19.97 -16.65
N LYS A 67 55.15 -21.19 -16.29
CA LYS A 67 55.89 -22.13 -15.41
C LYS A 67 56.29 -21.50 -14.09
N LEU A 68 55.34 -20.82 -13.45
CA LEU A 68 55.55 -20.18 -12.15
C LEU A 68 55.99 -21.19 -11.08
N ASP A 69 56.97 -20.79 -10.26
CA ASP A 69 57.39 -21.60 -9.10
C ASP A 69 56.31 -21.60 -7.98
N GLU A 70 56.50 -22.43 -6.95
CA GLU A 70 55.50 -22.61 -5.89
C GLU A 70 55.19 -21.31 -5.13
N GLU A 71 56.19 -20.46 -4.88
CA GLU A 71 56.02 -19.18 -4.17
C GLU A 71 55.25 -18.19 -5.05
N GLN A 72 55.57 -18.13 -6.34
CA GLN A 72 54.87 -17.34 -7.36
C GLN A 72 53.41 -17.80 -7.54
N GLN A 73 53.14 -19.11 -7.55
CA GLN A 73 51.78 -19.66 -7.64
C GLN A 73 50.90 -19.28 -6.44
N ILE A 74 51.46 -19.19 -5.24
CA ILE A 74 50.71 -18.74 -4.04
C ILE A 74 50.31 -17.27 -4.20
N LEU A 75 51.23 -16.41 -4.61
CA LEU A 75 50.96 -14.99 -4.84
C LEU A 75 49.98 -14.78 -6.01
N TRP A 76 50.06 -15.60 -7.05
CA TRP A 76 49.14 -15.59 -8.18
C TRP A 76 47.72 -16.00 -7.79
N ARG A 77 47.56 -17.07 -7.01
CA ARG A 77 46.23 -17.49 -6.50
C ARG A 77 45.55 -16.38 -5.70
N ARG A 78 46.30 -15.66 -4.86
CA ARG A 78 45.79 -14.47 -4.14
C ARG A 78 45.34 -13.35 -5.08
N TYR A 79 46.01 -13.19 -6.22
CA TYR A 79 45.58 -12.24 -7.26
C TYR A 79 44.30 -12.73 -7.94
N CYS A 80 44.18 -14.02 -8.25
CA CYS A 80 42.96 -14.61 -8.82
C CYS A 80 41.75 -14.54 -7.87
N GLU A 81 41.97 -14.48 -6.55
CA GLU A 81 40.90 -14.25 -5.57
C GLU A 81 40.31 -12.82 -5.59
N ASN A 82 40.87 -11.92 -6.41
CA ASN A 82 40.40 -10.55 -6.54
C ASN A 82 38.98 -10.50 -7.15
N ARG A 83 38.03 -9.94 -6.39
CA ARG A 83 36.63 -9.79 -6.81
C ARG A 83 36.43 -8.79 -7.96
N TYR A 84 37.46 -8.04 -8.35
CA TYR A 84 37.39 -6.97 -9.33
C TYR A 84 37.97 -7.33 -10.71
N LEU A 85 38.37 -8.58 -10.96
CA LEU A 85 38.97 -9.02 -12.23
C LEU A 85 38.13 -8.68 -13.46
N TYR A 86 36.82 -8.93 -13.42
CA TYR A 86 35.91 -8.54 -14.51
C TYR A 86 35.83 -7.02 -14.68
N SER A 87 35.91 -6.25 -13.59
CA SER A 87 35.95 -4.78 -13.67
C SER A 87 37.25 -4.30 -14.32
N GLU A 88 38.37 -4.98 -14.07
CA GLU A 88 39.65 -4.71 -14.72
C GLU A 88 39.61 -5.02 -16.22
N VAL A 89 39.11 -6.19 -16.61
CA VAL A 89 38.89 -6.57 -18.02
C VAL A 89 37.97 -5.58 -18.71
N ARG A 90 36.82 -5.25 -18.11
CA ARG A 90 35.88 -4.27 -18.64
C ARG A 90 36.52 -2.89 -18.84
N ARG A 91 37.25 -2.39 -17.84
CA ARG A 91 37.97 -1.12 -17.93
C ARG A 91 38.98 -1.14 -19.08
N HIS A 92 39.70 -2.24 -19.20
CA HIS A 92 40.71 -2.44 -20.24
C HIS A 92 40.11 -2.46 -21.65
N LEU A 93 38.93 -3.06 -21.83
CA LEU A 93 38.24 -3.15 -23.12
C LEU A 93 37.59 -1.83 -23.56
N ILE A 94 37.19 -0.96 -22.62
CA ILE A 94 36.32 0.20 -22.91
C ILE A 94 37.04 1.55 -22.76
N GLN A 95 37.85 1.73 -21.71
CA GLN A 95 38.37 3.05 -21.36
C GLN A 95 39.77 3.27 -21.93
N TYR A 96 40.75 2.48 -21.48
CA TYR A 96 42.15 2.59 -21.92
C TYR A 96 42.97 1.42 -21.34
N CYS A 97 43.93 0.90 -22.11
CA CYS A 97 44.95 0.00 -21.58
C CYS A 97 45.98 0.81 -20.79
N PRO A 98 46.11 0.64 -19.45
CA PRO A 98 46.97 1.47 -18.62
C PRO A 98 48.46 1.42 -19.01
N LEU A 99 48.86 0.37 -19.72
CA LEU A 99 50.23 0.22 -20.20
C LEU A 99 50.53 0.97 -21.50
N GLY A 100 49.52 1.45 -22.25
CA GLY A 100 49.69 2.02 -23.59
C GLY A 100 50.33 1.07 -24.62
N LYS A 101 50.69 -0.15 -24.21
CA LYS A 101 51.37 -1.21 -24.99
C LYS A 101 50.41 -2.24 -25.55
N CYS A 102 49.14 -2.18 -25.16
CA CYS A 102 48.14 -3.00 -25.79
C CYS A 102 47.85 -2.40 -27.14
N SER A 103 48.02 -3.19 -28.20
CA SER A 103 47.68 -2.84 -29.57
C SER A 103 46.22 -2.33 -29.72
N VAL A 104 45.39 -2.55 -28.69
CA VAL A 104 43.97 -2.17 -28.57
C VAL A 104 43.73 -0.66 -28.60
N SER A 105 44.73 0.20 -28.34
CA SER A 105 44.54 1.65 -28.18
C SER A 105 45.50 2.56 -28.97
N GLY A 106 46.29 2.04 -29.93
CA GLY A 106 47.30 2.84 -30.65
C GLY A 106 47.17 2.77 -32.17
N GLU A 107 47.28 3.92 -32.83
CA GLU A 107 47.03 4.20 -34.26
C GLU A 107 47.91 3.45 -35.28
N SER A 108 48.70 2.45 -34.88
CA SER A 108 49.36 1.54 -35.83
C SER A 108 48.36 0.47 -36.28
N ARG A 109 47.85 0.59 -37.50
CA ARG A 109 46.99 -0.40 -38.17
C ARG A 109 47.59 -1.82 -38.09
N SER A 110 47.16 -2.63 -37.11
CA SER A 110 47.43 -4.07 -36.93
C SER A 110 46.79 -4.51 -35.59
N PRO A 111 46.29 -5.74 -35.40
CA PRO A 111 45.42 -6.63 -36.18
C PRO A 111 44.01 -6.63 -35.54
N PHE A 112 43.38 -5.45 -35.42
CA PHE A 112 42.05 -5.25 -34.81
C PHE A 112 40.86 -5.52 -35.75
N GLU A 113 41.08 -6.28 -36.82
CA GLU A 113 40.01 -6.90 -37.60
C GLU A 113 39.65 -8.30 -37.06
N ASP A 114 40.13 -8.67 -35.86
CA ASP A 114 39.70 -9.91 -35.22
C ASP A 114 38.23 -9.75 -34.77
N LEU A 115 37.33 -10.28 -35.58
CA LEU A 115 35.86 -10.22 -35.42
C LEU A 115 35.43 -10.52 -33.98
N GLU A 116 36.13 -11.45 -33.32
CA GLU A 116 35.90 -11.91 -31.95
C GLU A 116 36.12 -10.79 -30.90
N MET A 117 37.15 -9.96 -31.07
CA MET A 117 37.44 -8.85 -30.16
C MET A 117 36.43 -7.71 -30.33
N ALA A 118 36.01 -7.43 -31.56
CA ALA A 118 34.95 -6.48 -31.85
C ALA A 118 33.61 -6.95 -31.27
N GLU A 119 33.33 -8.24 -31.41
CA GLU A 119 32.15 -8.88 -30.83
C GLU A 119 32.14 -8.81 -29.30
N LEU A 120 33.25 -9.17 -28.62
CA LEU A 120 33.32 -9.10 -27.16
C LEU A 120 33.13 -7.65 -26.66
N LYS A 121 33.75 -6.67 -27.31
CA LYS A 121 33.57 -5.24 -27.00
C LYS A 121 32.11 -4.83 -27.17
N SER A 122 31.49 -5.23 -28.28
CA SER A 122 30.08 -4.94 -28.58
C SER A 122 29.15 -5.54 -27.52
N ARG A 123 29.33 -6.82 -27.17
CA ARG A 123 28.53 -7.51 -26.14
C ARG A 123 28.65 -6.86 -24.77
N ILE A 124 29.87 -6.54 -24.33
CA ILE A 124 30.08 -5.87 -23.03
C ILE A 124 29.50 -4.45 -23.04
N ALA A 125 29.66 -3.70 -24.13
CA ALA A 125 29.04 -2.38 -24.28
C ALA A 125 27.52 -2.45 -24.19
N ALA A 126 26.91 -3.42 -24.87
CA ALA A 126 25.47 -3.67 -24.84
C ALA A 126 24.96 -4.00 -23.43
N VAL A 127 25.68 -4.83 -22.66
CA VAL A 127 25.33 -5.11 -21.25
C VAL A 127 25.40 -3.84 -20.39
N ILE A 128 26.42 -3.00 -20.59
CA ILE A 128 26.57 -1.75 -19.83
C ILE A 128 25.44 -0.79 -20.14
N GLU A 129 25.07 -0.66 -21.40
CA GLU A 129 23.94 0.15 -21.83
C GLU A 129 22.63 -0.39 -21.27
N ALA A 130 22.38 -1.70 -21.34
CA ALA A 130 21.21 -2.34 -20.76
C ALA A 130 21.11 -2.13 -19.24
N VAL A 131 22.22 -2.27 -18.52
CA VAL A 131 22.28 -2.00 -17.07
C VAL A 131 22.03 -0.52 -16.78
N LYS A 132 22.60 0.41 -17.55
CA LYS A 132 22.37 1.85 -17.40
C LYS A 132 20.91 2.21 -17.65
N ASN A 133 20.30 1.65 -18.69
CA ASN A 133 18.90 1.87 -19.04
C ASN A 133 17.97 1.34 -17.93
N ARG A 134 18.21 0.12 -17.43
CA ARG A 134 17.49 -0.44 -16.28
C ARG A 134 17.63 0.45 -15.05
N GLN A 135 18.85 0.83 -14.67
CA GLN A 135 19.10 1.69 -13.50
C GLN A 135 18.42 3.06 -13.63
N SER A 136 18.41 3.64 -14.83
CA SER A 136 17.70 4.89 -15.09
C SER A 136 16.19 4.72 -14.96
N HIS A 137 15.63 3.60 -15.43
CA HIS A 137 14.21 3.29 -15.30
C HIS A 137 13.82 3.08 -13.84
N GLU A 138 14.58 2.27 -13.10
CA GLU A 138 14.39 2.03 -11.66
C GLU A 138 14.48 3.33 -10.86
N ARG A 139 15.44 4.21 -11.19
CA ARG A 139 15.55 5.52 -10.54
C ARG A 139 14.32 6.40 -10.81
N ARG A 140 13.83 6.45 -12.05
CA ARG A 140 12.60 7.21 -12.38
C ARG A 140 11.38 6.68 -11.64
N GLN A 141 11.22 5.36 -11.54
CA GLN A 141 10.13 4.76 -10.77
C GLN A 141 10.22 5.14 -9.28
N LEU A 142 11.41 5.05 -8.69
CA LEU A 142 11.63 5.45 -7.30
C LEU A 142 11.34 6.93 -7.06
N ASP A 143 11.76 7.80 -7.98
CA ASP A 143 11.51 9.24 -7.90
C ASP A 143 10.01 9.54 -8.05
N MET A 144 9.31 8.88 -8.98
CA MET A 144 7.84 8.98 -9.12
C MET A 144 7.11 8.54 -7.85
N THR A 145 7.46 7.38 -7.27
CA THR A 145 6.86 6.91 -6.02
C THR A 145 7.15 7.85 -4.84
N ARG A 146 8.36 8.45 -4.80
CA ARG A 146 8.70 9.45 -3.77
C ARG A 146 7.89 10.72 -3.92
N ASP A 147 7.74 11.22 -5.15
CA ASP A 147 6.94 12.41 -5.43
C ASP A 147 5.46 12.18 -5.14
N GLU A 148 4.92 11.02 -5.50
CA GLU A 148 3.55 10.63 -5.18
C GLU A 148 3.32 10.55 -3.67
N LYS A 149 4.24 9.90 -2.92
CA LYS A 149 4.19 9.88 -1.44
C LYS A 149 4.25 11.29 -0.85
N ARG A 150 5.11 12.16 -1.39
CA ARG A 150 5.23 13.55 -0.94
C ARG A 150 3.95 14.35 -1.22
N ARG A 151 3.34 14.17 -2.40
CA ARG A 151 2.06 14.80 -2.76
C ARG A 151 0.94 14.30 -1.87
N SER A 152 0.83 12.99 -1.66
CA SER A 152 -0.16 12.36 -0.77
C SER A 152 -0.02 12.88 0.67
N ALA A 153 1.20 12.89 1.23
CA ALA A 153 1.44 13.43 2.56
C ALA A 153 1.08 14.93 2.67
N LYS A 154 1.39 15.73 1.64
CA LYS A 154 1.01 17.15 1.61
C LYS A 154 -0.51 17.32 1.56
N ARG A 155 -1.22 16.50 0.77
CA ARG A 155 -2.69 16.49 0.71
C ARG A 155 -3.30 16.14 2.06
N GLU A 156 -2.79 15.12 2.75
CA GLU A 156 -3.30 14.72 4.07
C GLU A 156 -3.06 15.80 5.14
N VAL A 157 -1.92 16.50 5.11
CA VAL A 157 -1.68 17.66 5.99
C VAL A 157 -2.66 18.80 5.69
N GLY A 158 -2.97 19.04 4.41
CA GLY A 158 -3.96 20.03 3.98
C GLY A 158 -5.37 19.68 4.46
N LYS A 159 -5.80 18.43 4.25
CA LYS A 159 -7.10 17.93 4.75
C LYS A 159 -7.19 18.06 6.27
N ARG A 160 -6.14 17.70 7.01
CA ARG A 160 -6.12 17.86 8.47
C ARG A 160 -6.30 19.32 8.88
N HIS A 161 -5.59 20.26 8.26
CA HIS A 161 -5.75 21.68 8.55
C HIS A 161 -7.17 22.19 8.27
N ARG A 162 -7.74 21.82 7.12
CA ARG A 162 -9.11 22.15 6.75
C ARG A 162 -10.12 21.65 7.79
N ARG A 163 -9.99 20.38 8.22
CA ARG A 163 -10.85 19.78 9.25
C ARG A 163 -10.72 20.50 10.60
N CYS A 164 -9.49 20.81 11.02
CA CYS A 164 -9.25 21.57 12.24
C CYS A 164 -9.92 22.95 12.18
N TYR A 165 -9.80 23.66 11.05
CA TYR A 165 -10.46 24.94 10.85
C TYR A 165 -11.98 24.80 10.96
N CYS A 166 -12.57 23.89 10.18
CA CYS A 166 -14.01 23.65 10.16
C CYS A 166 -14.56 23.37 11.57
N VAL A 167 -13.92 22.46 12.31
CA VAL A 167 -14.32 22.10 13.67
C VAL A 167 -14.24 23.28 14.64
N ARG A 168 -13.17 24.09 14.59
CA ARG A 168 -13.02 25.27 15.45
C ARG A 168 -14.02 26.37 15.12
N THR A 169 -14.26 26.61 13.84
CA THR A 169 -15.26 27.57 13.36
C THR A 169 -16.64 27.16 13.85
N LEU A 170 -17.04 25.90 13.66
CA LEU A 170 -18.33 25.37 14.11
C LEU A 170 -18.47 25.38 15.64
N ALA A 171 -17.39 25.10 16.37
CA ALA A 171 -17.39 25.15 17.84
C ALA A 171 -17.61 26.56 18.41
N SER A 172 -17.38 27.59 17.59
CA SER A 172 -17.62 29.00 17.93
C SER A 172 -18.89 29.56 17.28
N PHE A 173 -19.59 28.75 16.48
CA PHE A 173 -20.72 29.19 15.66
C PHE A 173 -22.05 28.81 16.30
N GLU A 174 -22.68 29.80 16.95
CA GLU A 174 -23.89 29.58 17.76
C GLU A 174 -25.04 28.89 17.01
N PRO A 175 -25.35 29.18 15.72
CA PRO A 175 -26.39 28.46 14.99
C PRO A 175 -26.15 26.94 14.90
N PHE A 176 -24.89 26.52 14.79
CA PHE A 176 -24.54 25.10 14.81
C PHE A 176 -24.73 24.50 16.21
N LEU A 177 -24.31 25.21 17.26
CA LEU A 177 -24.48 24.75 18.64
C LEU A 177 -25.96 24.67 19.04
N ASP A 178 -26.78 25.65 18.63
CA ASP A 178 -28.23 25.64 18.87
C ASP A 178 -28.92 24.50 18.14
N LEU A 179 -28.50 24.20 16.91
CA LEU A 179 -28.94 23.01 16.19
C LEU A 179 -28.63 21.75 16.99
N LEU A 180 -27.44 21.62 17.58
CA LEU A 180 -27.09 20.46 18.41
C LEU A 180 -27.83 20.42 19.75
N ARG A 181 -28.19 21.56 20.35
CA ARG A 181 -28.93 21.63 21.62
C ARG A 181 -30.43 21.38 21.49
N ALA A 182 -31.00 21.51 20.29
CA ALA A 182 -32.43 21.37 20.11
C ALA A 182 -32.94 20.00 20.62
N ARG A 183 -34.02 19.98 21.39
CA ARG A 183 -34.50 18.73 22.03
C ARG A 183 -35.19 17.77 21.05
N ASN A 184 -35.70 18.30 19.96
CA ASN A 184 -36.38 17.49 18.95
C ASN A 184 -35.31 16.88 18.03
N VAL A 185 -35.36 15.55 17.91
CA VAL A 185 -34.52 14.79 16.99
C VAL A 185 -35.33 14.66 15.70
N SER A 186 -35.17 15.62 14.81
CA SER A 186 -35.61 15.46 13.42
C SER A 186 -34.49 14.76 12.67
N THR A 187 -34.79 13.79 11.81
CA THR A 187 -33.81 13.20 10.88
C THR A 187 -33.09 14.28 10.05
N SER A 188 -33.75 15.41 9.82
CA SER A 188 -33.20 16.57 9.12
C SER A 188 -32.05 17.29 9.83
N TRP A 189 -31.67 16.90 11.05
CA TRP A 189 -30.56 17.58 11.74
C TRP A 189 -29.22 17.33 11.02
N VAL A 190 -29.07 16.18 10.37
CA VAL A 190 -27.86 15.81 9.62
C VAL A 190 -27.74 16.68 8.37
N ASP A 191 -28.84 16.87 7.63
CA ASP A 191 -28.90 17.77 6.46
C ASP A 191 -28.49 19.20 6.85
N LEU A 192 -29.08 19.72 7.93
CA LEU A 192 -28.80 21.07 8.41
C LEU A 192 -27.36 21.20 8.92
N ALA A 193 -26.89 20.25 9.73
CA ALA A 193 -25.53 20.27 10.27
C ALA A 193 -24.49 20.16 9.15
N GLY A 194 -24.70 19.25 8.20
CA GLY A 194 -23.86 19.08 7.02
C GLY A 194 -23.82 20.32 6.13
N GLY A 195 -24.96 21.01 5.94
CA GLY A 195 -25.00 22.28 5.23
C GLY A 195 -24.21 23.40 5.93
N LEU A 196 -24.19 23.44 7.27
CA LEU A 196 -23.35 24.39 8.01
C LEU A 196 -21.86 24.03 7.94
N VAL A 197 -21.54 22.73 7.90
CA VAL A 197 -20.18 22.23 7.66
C VAL A 197 -19.69 22.66 6.28
N GLN A 198 -20.49 22.48 5.23
CA GLN A 198 -20.16 22.91 3.87
C GLN A 198 -19.85 24.41 3.80
N ARG A 199 -20.67 25.27 4.43
CA ARG A 199 -20.40 26.71 4.50
C ARG A 199 -19.08 27.03 5.19
N ALA A 200 -18.77 26.35 6.30
CA ALA A 200 -17.49 26.53 6.99
C ALA A 200 -16.29 26.10 6.10
N LEU A 201 -16.50 25.10 5.22
CA LEU A 201 -15.49 24.68 4.24
C LEU A 201 -15.35 25.67 3.10
N GLU A 202 -16.44 26.25 2.60
CA GLU A 202 -16.43 27.34 1.62
C GLU A 202 -15.67 28.55 2.17
N ASP A 203 -15.93 28.95 3.42
CA ASP A 203 -15.20 30.03 4.09
C ASP A 203 -13.69 29.73 4.16
N TYR A 204 -13.31 28.50 4.51
CA TYR A 204 -11.91 28.08 4.50
C TYR A 204 -11.28 28.18 3.10
N CYS A 205 -11.99 27.74 2.07
CA CYS A 205 -11.52 27.82 0.68
C CYS A 205 -11.36 29.28 0.22
N ASN A 206 -12.23 30.19 0.68
CA ASN A 206 -12.15 31.61 0.36
C ASN A 206 -10.99 32.31 1.09
N GLU A 207 -10.69 31.92 2.33
CA GLU A 207 -9.65 32.56 3.15
C GLU A 207 -8.24 31.95 2.95
N SER A 208 -8.15 30.69 2.57
CA SER A 208 -6.87 29.98 2.50
C SER A 208 -6.14 30.23 1.19
N VAL A 209 -4.86 30.64 1.29
CA VAL A 209 -3.93 30.76 0.14
C VAL A 209 -3.52 29.36 -0.38
N LEU A 210 -3.77 28.32 0.41
CA LEU A 210 -3.49 26.95 0.03
C LEU A 210 -4.58 26.49 -0.95
N VAL A 211 -4.26 26.44 -2.24
CA VAL A 211 -5.10 25.77 -3.24
C VAL A 211 -5.25 24.31 -2.82
N VAL A 212 -6.38 23.99 -2.19
CA VAL A 212 -6.78 22.61 -1.93
C VAL A 212 -7.59 22.19 -3.15
N ASP A 213 -6.91 21.65 -4.17
CA ASP A 213 -7.50 21.18 -5.44
C ASP A 213 -8.56 20.07 -5.28
N ASP A 214 -8.78 19.57 -4.06
CA ASP A 214 -9.60 18.38 -3.78
C ASP A 214 -10.85 18.70 -2.94
N PHE A 215 -11.40 19.92 -3.00
CA PHE A 215 -12.74 20.15 -2.45
C PHE A 215 -13.77 19.71 -3.50
N ASP A 216 -14.63 18.78 -3.11
CA ASP A 216 -15.72 18.31 -3.94
C ASP A 216 -16.96 19.11 -3.54
N ASP A 217 -17.21 20.20 -4.26
CA ASP A 217 -18.33 21.12 -4.04
C ASP A 217 -19.69 20.41 -4.04
N LYS A 218 -19.73 19.16 -4.52
CA LYS A 218 -20.89 18.28 -4.60
C LYS A 218 -20.89 17.19 -3.52
N GLN A 219 -20.18 17.40 -2.41
CA GLN A 219 -20.21 16.46 -1.28
C GLN A 219 -21.58 16.55 -0.59
N GLN A 220 -22.26 15.41 -0.40
CA GLN A 220 -23.53 15.39 0.32
C GLN A 220 -23.36 15.87 1.78
N PRO A 221 -24.37 16.54 2.39
CA PRO A 221 -24.28 17.09 3.74
C PRO A 221 -23.84 16.08 4.80
N GLY A 222 -24.39 14.87 4.78
CA GLY A 222 -24.07 13.80 5.71
C GLY A 222 -22.61 13.37 5.58
N LYS A 223 -22.11 13.26 4.35
CA LYS A 223 -20.70 12.98 4.07
C LYS A 223 -19.79 14.09 4.57
N ALA A 224 -20.14 15.36 4.35
CA ALA A 224 -19.36 16.49 4.83
C ALA A 224 -19.27 16.49 6.37
N LEU A 225 -20.41 16.32 7.06
CA LEU A 225 -20.45 16.20 8.52
C LEU A 225 -19.61 15.03 9.02
N GLY A 226 -19.74 13.87 8.39
CA GLY A 226 -18.99 12.66 8.73
C GLY A 226 -17.48 12.84 8.59
N ASP A 227 -17.03 13.14 7.37
CA ASP A 227 -15.62 13.13 7.00
C ASP A 227 -14.84 14.29 7.61
N GLU A 228 -15.47 15.46 7.72
CA GLU A 228 -14.78 16.68 8.14
C GLU A 228 -14.88 16.96 9.63
N VAL A 229 -15.97 16.52 10.28
CA VAL A 229 -16.22 16.77 11.72
C VAL A 229 -16.18 15.49 12.53
N LEU A 230 -17.06 14.53 12.27
CA LEU A 230 -17.24 13.37 13.15
C LEU A 230 -15.98 12.50 13.22
N PHE A 231 -15.42 12.10 12.07
CA PHE A 231 -14.20 11.29 12.05
C PHE A 231 -12.97 12.07 12.51
N HIS A 232 -12.99 13.40 12.38
CA HIS A 232 -11.91 14.23 12.92
C HIS A 232 -11.92 14.27 14.44
N LEU A 233 -13.10 14.32 15.07
CA LEU A 233 -13.25 14.41 16.52
C LEU A 233 -13.20 13.07 17.23
N PHE A 234 -13.80 12.03 16.63
CA PHE A 234 -14.01 10.72 17.24
C PHE A 234 -13.19 9.60 16.61
N GLY A 235 -12.52 9.88 15.48
CA GLY A 235 -11.84 8.86 14.69
C GLY A 235 -12.80 8.07 13.79
N SER A 236 -12.24 7.12 13.03
CA SER A 236 -13.00 6.16 12.22
C SER A 236 -12.42 4.77 12.45
N GLN A 237 -13.28 3.82 12.83
CA GLN A 237 -12.85 2.43 13.00
C GLN A 237 -12.55 1.77 11.65
N ARG A 238 -13.35 2.08 10.62
CA ARG A 238 -13.20 1.56 9.26
C ARG A 238 -11.87 1.95 8.64
N ASP A 239 -11.46 3.21 8.77
CA ASP A 239 -10.21 3.71 8.18
C ASP A 239 -9.02 3.67 9.16
N GLY A 240 -9.21 3.21 10.39
CA GLY A 240 -8.18 3.26 11.44
C GLY A 240 -7.71 4.69 11.76
N LYS A 241 -8.57 5.69 11.54
CA LYS A 241 -8.24 7.10 11.78
C LYS A 241 -8.38 7.41 13.26
N GLU A 242 -7.32 7.91 13.87
CA GLU A 242 -7.34 8.41 15.24
C GLU A 242 -7.97 9.82 15.30
N PRO A 243 -8.62 10.18 16.42
CA PRO A 243 -9.16 11.50 16.62
C PRO A 243 -8.06 12.57 16.70
N CYS A 244 -8.37 13.80 16.30
CA CYS A 244 -7.41 14.90 16.31
C CYS A 244 -7.12 15.40 17.73
N VAL A 245 -5.88 15.20 18.17
CA VAL A 245 -5.40 15.62 19.49
C VAL A 245 -5.48 17.13 19.70
N ASP A 246 -5.16 17.93 18.68
CA ASP A 246 -5.09 19.39 18.80
C ASP A 246 -6.48 20.02 18.98
N CYS A 247 -7.48 19.51 18.27
CA CYS A 247 -8.87 19.98 18.38
C CYS A 247 -9.49 19.50 19.70
N ASN A 248 -9.27 18.24 20.09
CA ASN A 248 -9.81 17.70 21.35
C ASN A 248 -9.21 18.34 22.61
N ALA A 249 -8.07 19.02 22.51
CA ALA A 249 -7.50 19.78 23.63
C ALA A 249 -8.20 21.14 23.88
N GLU A 250 -9.02 21.62 22.94
CA GLU A 250 -9.68 22.92 23.01
C GLU A 250 -11.06 22.82 23.66
N ARG A 251 -11.33 23.65 24.69
CA ARG A 251 -12.56 23.55 25.50
C ARG A 251 -13.87 23.81 24.73
N SER A 252 -13.84 24.74 23.78
CA SER A 252 -14.98 25.03 22.89
C SER A 252 -15.34 23.80 22.06
N VAL A 253 -14.33 23.18 21.46
CA VAL A 253 -14.44 21.96 20.67
C VAL A 253 -14.90 20.79 21.53
N GLU A 254 -14.34 20.60 22.73
CA GLU A 254 -14.78 19.58 23.68
C GLU A 254 -16.27 19.72 24.02
N SER A 255 -16.73 20.95 24.27
CA SER A 255 -18.14 21.23 24.56
C SER A 255 -19.05 20.90 23.37
N MET A 256 -18.64 21.27 22.15
CA MET A 256 -19.35 20.90 20.92
C MET A 256 -19.35 19.38 20.71
N ALA A 257 -18.22 18.70 20.96
CA ALA A 257 -18.10 17.25 20.83
C ALA A 257 -19.04 16.51 21.78
N GLN A 258 -19.23 17.00 23.01
CA GLN A 258 -20.23 16.44 23.93
C GLN A 258 -21.65 16.58 23.40
N LEU A 259 -22.01 17.73 22.81
CA LEU A 259 -23.32 17.92 22.18
C LEU A 259 -23.50 16.99 20.96
N LEU A 260 -22.46 16.82 20.14
CA LEU A 260 -22.47 15.86 19.03
C LEU A 260 -22.67 14.43 19.53
N GLN A 261 -21.96 14.00 20.59
CA GLN A 261 -22.16 12.68 21.18
C GLN A 261 -23.60 12.47 21.67
N GLN A 262 -24.19 13.47 22.32
CA GLN A 262 -25.60 13.43 22.73
C GLN A 262 -26.53 13.28 21.53
N ARG A 263 -26.25 13.96 20.41
CA ARG A 263 -27.02 13.83 19.17
C ARG A 263 -26.86 12.48 18.50
N LEU A 264 -25.64 11.98 18.41
CA LEU A 264 -25.33 10.67 17.84
C LEU A 264 -26.00 9.55 18.63
N ALA A 265 -26.05 9.66 19.96
CA ALA A 265 -26.73 8.69 20.81
C ALA A 265 -28.25 8.61 20.57
N LEU A 266 -28.84 9.65 19.96
CA LEU A 266 -30.26 9.71 19.60
C LEU A 266 -30.50 9.45 18.11
N SER A 267 -29.45 9.26 17.32
CA SER A 267 -29.52 9.13 15.86
C SER A 267 -29.28 7.68 15.45
N THR A 268 -29.83 7.29 14.31
CA THR A 268 -29.44 6.04 13.65
C THR A 268 -28.08 6.23 13.02
N ILE A 269 -27.11 5.42 13.43
CA ILE A 269 -25.77 5.38 12.82
C ILE A 269 -25.76 4.24 11.81
N ASP A 270 -25.46 4.58 10.56
CA ASP A 270 -25.31 3.56 9.54
C ASP A 270 -24.04 2.75 9.79
N ILE A 271 -24.17 1.43 9.77
CA ILE A 271 -23.08 0.51 10.15
C ILE A 271 -21.97 0.43 9.10
N HIS A 272 -22.28 0.71 7.82
CA HIS A 272 -21.28 0.73 6.75
C HIS A 272 -20.54 2.07 6.75
N PHE A 273 -21.29 3.17 6.90
CA PHE A 273 -20.72 4.51 6.83
C PHE A 273 -20.12 4.96 8.17
N GLN A 274 -20.46 4.33 9.29
CA GLN A 274 -20.03 4.68 10.65
C GLN A 274 -20.37 6.12 11.07
N ARG A 275 -21.44 6.67 10.49
CA ARG A 275 -21.96 8.02 10.74
C ARG A 275 -23.46 8.05 10.46
N PRO A 276 -24.19 9.06 10.95
CA PRO A 276 -25.55 9.28 10.48
C PRO A 276 -25.53 9.69 8.99
N LEU A 277 -26.55 9.25 8.25
CA LEU A 277 -26.78 9.63 6.86
C LEU A 277 -27.69 10.86 6.82
N ASP A 278 -27.50 11.71 5.81
CA ASP A 278 -28.50 12.74 5.51
C ASP A 278 -29.74 12.14 4.83
N SER A 279 -30.76 12.95 4.58
CA SER A 279 -32.05 12.46 4.10
C SER A 279 -31.97 11.84 2.70
N ASP A 280 -31.16 12.43 1.81
CA ASP A 280 -30.95 11.92 0.45
C ASP A 280 -30.10 10.64 0.49
N GLU A 281 -28.98 10.66 1.21
CA GLU A 281 -28.13 9.49 1.41
C GLU A 281 -28.92 8.31 2.01
N GLN A 282 -29.75 8.55 3.02
CA GLN A 282 -30.54 7.51 3.67
C GLN A 282 -31.56 6.90 2.70
N ARG A 283 -32.23 7.72 1.88
CA ARG A 283 -33.18 7.24 0.87
C ARG A 283 -32.45 6.37 -0.16
N ASP A 284 -31.33 6.86 -0.67
CA ASP A 284 -30.57 6.19 -1.72
C ASP A 284 -29.98 4.87 -1.22
N VAL A 285 -29.38 4.89 -0.01
CA VAL A 285 -28.86 3.70 0.66
C VAL A 285 -29.96 2.68 0.94
N ASN A 286 -31.12 3.09 1.45
CA ASN A 286 -32.22 2.17 1.72
C ASN A 286 -32.76 1.52 0.44
N ARG A 287 -32.89 2.30 -0.63
CA ARG A 287 -33.31 1.80 -1.94
C ARG A 287 -32.28 0.81 -2.49
N MET A 288 -31.00 1.14 -2.42
CA MET A 288 -29.89 0.27 -2.84
C MET A 288 -29.88 -1.04 -2.06
N ARG A 289 -29.92 -0.96 -0.72
CA ARG A 289 -29.98 -2.14 0.15
C ARG A 289 -31.12 -3.06 -0.24
N ARG A 290 -32.32 -2.52 -0.46
CA ARG A 290 -33.47 -3.31 -0.86
C ARG A 290 -33.22 -4.08 -2.17
N ILE A 291 -32.81 -3.37 -3.22
CA ILE A 291 -32.53 -4.00 -4.54
C ILE A 291 -31.44 -5.08 -4.41
N CYS A 292 -30.33 -4.74 -3.75
CA CYS A 292 -29.20 -5.65 -3.59
C CYS A 292 -29.56 -6.87 -2.73
N TYR A 293 -30.30 -6.67 -1.64
CA TYR A 293 -30.70 -7.76 -0.76
C TYR A 293 -31.83 -8.61 -1.31
N ASP A 294 -32.75 -8.07 -2.12
CA ASP A 294 -33.73 -8.88 -2.83
C ASP A 294 -33.05 -9.83 -3.81
N ARG A 295 -32.13 -9.32 -4.64
CA ARG A 295 -31.36 -10.15 -5.57
C ARG A 295 -30.46 -11.15 -4.85
N ALA A 296 -29.76 -10.72 -3.80
CA ALA A 296 -28.94 -11.61 -3.00
C ALA A 296 -29.80 -12.71 -2.35
N LEU A 297 -30.99 -12.38 -1.85
CA LEU A 297 -31.92 -13.35 -1.28
C LEU A 297 -32.37 -14.39 -2.31
N GLU A 298 -32.75 -13.97 -3.52
CA GLU A 298 -33.10 -14.88 -4.63
C GLU A 298 -31.96 -15.82 -5.00
N SER A 299 -30.75 -15.27 -5.13
CA SER A 299 -29.54 -16.03 -5.46
C SER A 299 -29.21 -17.05 -4.36
N LEU A 300 -29.16 -16.60 -3.10
CA LEU A 300 -28.86 -17.44 -1.95
C LEU A 300 -29.92 -18.53 -1.70
N MET A 301 -31.18 -18.26 -2.07
CA MET A 301 -32.24 -19.29 -2.08
C MET A 301 -31.98 -20.33 -3.17
N THR A 302 -31.61 -19.90 -4.37
CA THR A 302 -31.34 -20.80 -5.52
C THR A 302 -30.20 -21.76 -5.22
N TYR A 303 -29.16 -21.29 -4.54
CA TYR A 303 -27.98 -22.09 -4.20
C TYR A 303 -28.11 -22.87 -2.89
N GLY A 304 -29.21 -22.72 -2.14
CA GLY A 304 -29.42 -23.44 -0.88
C GLY A 304 -28.42 -23.11 0.24
N VAL A 305 -27.61 -22.05 0.07
CA VAL A 305 -26.48 -21.70 0.95
C VAL A 305 -26.96 -21.59 2.40
N PHE A 306 -28.06 -20.87 2.64
CA PHE A 306 -28.57 -20.68 3.99
C PHE A 306 -29.35 -21.89 4.53
N GLU A 307 -29.91 -22.77 3.69
CA GLU A 307 -30.66 -23.96 4.15
C GLU A 307 -29.73 -25.08 4.64
N GLU A 308 -28.62 -25.32 3.94
CA GLU A 308 -27.58 -26.24 4.41
C GLU A 308 -26.93 -25.75 5.72
N LEU A 309 -26.86 -24.44 5.86
CA LEU A 309 -26.23 -23.75 6.99
C LEU A 309 -27.16 -23.57 8.21
N SER A 310 -28.48 -23.48 8.02
CA SER A 310 -29.49 -23.29 9.09
C SER A 310 -30.04 -24.60 9.65
N SER A 311 -29.98 -25.72 8.92
CA SER A 311 -30.59 -27.01 9.29
C SER A 311 -29.90 -27.74 10.45
N LYS A 312 -28.69 -27.32 10.85
CA LYS A 312 -27.95 -27.90 11.97
C LYS A 312 -28.24 -27.15 13.27
N LYS A 313 -29.23 -27.62 14.05
CA LYS A 313 -29.38 -27.33 15.50
C LYS A 313 -28.27 -28.01 16.32
N VAL A 314 -27.02 -27.76 15.95
CA VAL A 314 -25.85 -28.28 16.67
C VAL A 314 -25.45 -27.20 17.67
N ASP A 315 -25.09 -27.58 18.89
CA ASP A 315 -24.38 -26.70 19.82
C ASP A 315 -23.11 -26.22 19.11
N LEU A 316 -23.16 -25.01 18.55
CA LEU A 316 -22.06 -24.49 17.78
C LEU A 316 -21.03 -23.95 18.73
N ASP A 317 -19.86 -24.57 18.67
CA ASP A 317 -18.68 -23.95 19.23
C ASP A 317 -18.36 -22.67 18.46
N GLN A 318 -17.53 -21.84 19.10
CA GLN A 318 -17.11 -20.55 18.57
C GLN A 318 -16.44 -20.68 17.20
N ALA A 319 -15.65 -21.72 16.98
CA ALA A 319 -14.91 -21.91 15.73
C ALA A 319 -15.87 -22.18 14.56
N ALA A 320 -16.87 -23.03 14.78
CA ALA A 320 -17.91 -23.31 13.81
C ALA A 320 -18.80 -22.09 13.53
N ALA A 321 -19.06 -21.25 14.55
CA ALA A 321 -19.79 -19.99 14.35
C ALA A 321 -18.97 -18.99 13.52
N GLN A 322 -17.67 -18.86 13.77
CA GLN A 322 -16.78 -17.98 12.99
C GLN A 322 -16.63 -18.44 11.53
N GLU A 323 -16.43 -19.75 11.31
CA GLU A 323 -16.37 -20.30 9.95
C GLU A 323 -17.68 -20.10 9.20
N TRP A 324 -18.82 -20.23 9.90
CA TRP A 324 -20.14 -19.95 9.34
C TRP A 324 -20.29 -18.48 8.94
N VAL A 325 -19.93 -17.55 9.83
CA VAL A 325 -19.96 -16.11 9.56
C VAL A 325 -19.13 -15.77 8.34
N LYS A 326 -17.95 -16.40 8.21
CA LYS A 326 -17.09 -16.23 7.06
C LYS A 326 -17.76 -16.72 5.77
N ILE A 327 -18.24 -17.97 5.73
CA ILE A 327 -18.87 -18.53 4.52
C ILE A 327 -20.11 -17.73 4.11
N ALA A 328 -21.01 -17.45 5.05
CA ALA A 328 -22.24 -16.73 4.78
C ALA A 328 -21.97 -15.27 4.41
N GLY A 329 -21.00 -14.64 5.07
CA GLY A 329 -20.57 -13.28 4.78
C GLY A 329 -19.89 -13.15 3.43
N ASP A 330 -18.99 -14.06 3.08
CA ASP A 330 -18.31 -14.11 1.78
C ASP A 330 -19.33 -14.32 0.65
N ALA A 331 -20.29 -15.24 0.84
CA ALA A 331 -21.36 -15.46 -0.12
C ALA A 331 -22.23 -14.21 -0.31
N LEU A 332 -22.69 -13.61 0.78
CA LEU A 332 -23.48 -12.38 0.72
C LEU A 332 -22.69 -11.23 0.08
N SER A 333 -21.44 -11.01 0.50
CA SER A 333 -20.57 -9.97 -0.06
C SER A 333 -20.35 -10.16 -1.56
N GLY A 334 -20.09 -11.39 -2.01
CA GLY A 334 -19.91 -11.70 -3.42
C GLY A 334 -21.16 -11.47 -4.26
N GLU A 335 -22.34 -11.82 -3.74
CA GLU A 335 -23.62 -11.53 -4.42
C GLU A 335 -23.89 -10.02 -4.47
N LEU A 336 -23.62 -9.28 -3.40
CA LEU A 336 -23.78 -7.83 -3.36
C LEU A 336 -22.85 -7.13 -4.35
N GLU A 337 -21.58 -7.56 -4.42
CA GLU A 337 -20.60 -7.07 -5.39
C GLU A 337 -21.03 -7.40 -6.83
N ALA A 338 -21.52 -8.61 -7.08
CA ALA A 338 -22.03 -9.01 -8.39
C ALA A 338 -23.23 -8.17 -8.82
N VAL A 339 -24.16 -7.87 -7.90
CA VAL A 339 -25.30 -7.00 -8.17
C VAL A 339 -24.85 -5.56 -8.44
N ALA A 340 -23.89 -5.04 -7.67
CA ALA A 340 -23.36 -3.68 -7.86
C ALA A 340 -22.63 -3.52 -9.19
N ASN A 341 -21.92 -4.55 -9.65
CA ASN A 341 -21.20 -4.56 -10.92
C ASN A 341 -22.05 -5.00 -12.12
N SER A 342 -23.26 -5.51 -11.89
CA SER A 342 -24.17 -5.93 -12.95
C SER A 342 -24.75 -4.68 -13.63
N PRO A 343 -24.62 -4.52 -14.96
CA PRO A 343 -25.39 -3.51 -15.66
C PRO A 343 -26.86 -3.83 -15.42
N VAL A 344 -27.57 -2.94 -14.72
CA VAL A 344 -28.99 -3.12 -14.42
C VAL A 344 -29.74 -3.05 -15.74
N GLU A 345 -29.99 -4.20 -16.37
CA GLU A 345 -30.97 -4.28 -17.44
C GLU A 345 -32.33 -3.96 -16.82
N ALA A 346 -32.84 -2.77 -17.14
CA ALA A 346 -34.05 -2.21 -16.56
C ALA A 346 -35.29 -2.98 -17.01
N GLU A 347 -35.63 -4.06 -16.31
CA GLU A 347 -36.99 -4.61 -16.34
C GLU A 347 -37.84 -3.78 -15.37
N THR A 348 -38.43 -2.71 -15.91
CA THR A 348 -39.42 -1.87 -15.21
C THR A 348 -40.75 -2.63 -15.12
N GLU A 349 -40.92 -3.47 -14.10
CA GLU A 349 -42.23 -4.12 -13.83
C GLU A 349 -43.04 -3.46 -12.68
N ASP A 350 -42.51 -2.47 -11.97
CA ASP A 350 -43.29 -1.75 -10.94
C ASP A 350 -44.04 -0.54 -11.52
N ALA A 351 -45.16 -0.85 -12.17
CA ALA A 351 -46.22 0.08 -12.54
C ALA A 351 -47.05 0.44 -11.30
N ASP A 352 -46.65 1.46 -10.56
CA ASP A 352 -47.51 2.30 -9.67
C ASP A 352 -46.77 3.55 -9.14
N PHE A 353 -45.72 4.01 -9.84
CA PHE A 353 -45.04 5.28 -9.53
C PHE A 353 -45.68 6.42 -10.34
N ASP A 354 -46.03 7.51 -9.66
CA ASP A 354 -46.72 8.70 -10.21
C ASP A 354 -46.19 9.09 -11.60
N GLU A 355 -47.08 9.06 -12.60
CA GLU A 355 -46.77 9.35 -14.02
C GLU A 355 -46.13 10.73 -14.24
N GLU A 356 -46.29 11.67 -13.31
CA GLU A 356 -45.66 12.99 -13.37
C GLU A 356 -44.13 12.97 -13.14
N GLU A 357 -43.60 12.00 -12.39
CA GLU A 357 -42.15 11.87 -12.14
C GLU A 357 -41.45 11.09 -13.28
N GLN A 358 -42.13 10.09 -13.85
CA GLN A 358 -41.65 9.35 -15.02
C GLN A 358 -41.57 10.18 -16.31
N GLN A 359 -42.39 11.21 -16.47
CA GLN A 359 -42.31 12.08 -17.66
C GLN A 359 -41.11 13.04 -17.64
N ARG A 360 -40.46 13.24 -16.47
CA ARG A 360 -39.25 14.08 -16.37
C ARG A 360 -37.94 13.32 -16.58
N SER A 361 -37.91 11.99 -16.50
CA SER A 361 -36.66 11.19 -16.63
C SER A 361 -36.49 10.42 -17.94
N ARG A 362 -37.30 10.70 -18.98
CA ARG A 362 -37.32 9.94 -20.24
C ARG A 362 -36.05 9.99 -21.13
N PHE A 363 -34.95 10.58 -20.68
CA PHE A 363 -33.73 10.69 -21.48
C PHE A 363 -32.44 10.17 -20.85
N ASP A 364 -32.44 9.72 -19.60
CA ASP A 364 -31.28 9.12 -18.96
C ASP A 364 -31.73 7.86 -18.23
N ASP A 365 -30.93 6.79 -18.31
CA ASP A 365 -31.17 5.54 -17.59
C ASP A 365 -31.44 5.86 -16.10
N PRO A 366 -32.64 5.60 -15.56
CA PRO A 366 -33.00 5.98 -14.19
C PRO A 366 -32.13 5.28 -13.14
N TYR A 367 -31.33 4.29 -13.56
CA TYR A 367 -30.37 3.59 -12.72
C TYR A 367 -28.90 3.97 -13.00
N ALA A 368 -28.57 4.67 -14.08
CA ALA A 368 -27.19 5.10 -14.37
C ALA A 368 -26.73 6.20 -13.41
N ASP A 369 -27.53 7.26 -13.22
CA ASP A 369 -27.25 8.29 -12.20
C ASP A 369 -27.31 7.72 -10.77
N PHE A 370 -28.04 6.62 -10.59
CA PHE A 370 -28.28 5.94 -9.31
C PHE A 370 -27.10 5.06 -8.86
N LEU A 371 -26.45 4.35 -9.79
CA LEU A 371 -25.21 3.62 -9.53
C LEU A 371 -23.97 4.53 -9.59
N GLU A 372 -24.05 5.68 -10.26
CA GLU A 372 -23.04 6.75 -10.18
C GLU A 372 -23.07 7.53 -8.84
N GLY A 373 -24.04 7.26 -7.97
CA GLY A 373 -24.07 7.80 -6.62
C GLY A 373 -22.81 7.42 -5.84
N LYS A 374 -22.05 8.43 -5.36
CA LYS A 374 -20.76 8.33 -4.62
C LYS A 374 -20.79 7.48 -3.33
N CYS A 375 -21.91 6.83 -3.02
CA CYS A 375 -22.16 6.05 -1.82
C CYS A 375 -22.21 4.54 -2.08
N VAL A 376 -22.36 4.09 -3.33
CA VAL A 376 -22.43 2.65 -3.68
C VAL A 376 -21.12 1.94 -3.35
N ASP A 377 -19.98 2.54 -3.73
CA ASP A 377 -18.64 2.02 -3.38
C ASP A 377 -18.45 1.82 -1.87
N MET A 378 -19.16 2.59 -1.05
CA MET A 378 -19.01 2.54 0.40
C MET A 378 -19.93 1.52 1.08
N LEU A 379 -21.04 1.13 0.44
CA LEU A 379 -21.92 0.07 0.93
C LEU A 379 -21.26 -1.31 0.85
N TRP A 380 -20.45 -1.53 -0.19
CA TRP A 380 -19.90 -2.85 -0.56
C TRP A 380 -18.37 -2.92 -0.48
N ASP A 381 -17.80 -2.16 0.45
CA ASP A 381 -16.35 -2.09 0.65
C ASP A 381 -15.80 -3.36 1.33
N GLU A 382 -14.83 -4.02 0.70
CA GLU A 382 -14.12 -5.19 1.23
C GLU A 382 -13.51 -4.96 2.62
N ARG A 383 -13.28 -3.70 3.02
CA ARG A 383 -12.77 -3.32 4.35
C ARG A 383 -13.83 -3.45 5.44
N VAL A 384 -15.11 -3.54 5.10
CA VAL A 384 -16.20 -3.72 6.06
C VAL A 384 -16.21 -5.18 6.55
N PRO A 385 -16.18 -5.44 7.86
CA PRO A 385 -16.23 -6.81 8.39
C PRO A 385 -17.48 -7.56 7.93
N LEU A 386 -17.34 -8.85 7.64
CA LEU A 386 -18.42 -9.73 7.19
C LEU A 386 -19.63 -9.74 8.15
N GLU A 387 -19.37 -9.59 9.44
CA GLU A 387 -20.38 -9.50 10.49
C GLU A 387 -21.33 -8.31 10.30
N ILE A 388 -20.83 -7.21 9.71
CA ILE A 388 -21.62 -6.00 9.44
C ILE A 388 -22.61 -6.30 8.32
N TYR A 389 -22.16 -6.88 7.20
CA TYR A 389 -23.04 -7.29 6.10
C TYR A 389 -24.16 -8.22 6.56
N LEU A 390 -23.81 -9.23 7.36
CA LEU A 390 -24.78 -10.18 7.89
C LEU A 390 -25.77 -9.53 8.85
N ARG A 391 -25.31 -8.62 9.72
CA ARG A 391 -26.19 -7.90 10.65
C ARG A 391 -27.18 -7.01 9.91
N ASP A 392 -26.71 -6.29 8.89
CA ASP A 392 -27.54 -5.43 8.03
C ASP A 392 -28.59 -6.27 7.28
N PHE A 393 -28.15 -7.39 6.70
CA PHE A 393 -29.06 -8.33 6.02
C PHE A 393 -30.10 -8.94 6.97
N ALA A 394 -29.75 -9.23 8.22
CA ALA A 394 -30.72 -9.69 9.21
C ALA A 394 -31.78 -8.61 9.54
N GLN A 395 -31.38 -7.33 9.59
CA GLN A 395 -32.32 -6.21 9.75
C GLN A 395 -33.22 -6.06 8.52
N TYR A 396 -32.65 -6.25 7.33
CA TYR A 396 -33.41 -6.28 6.09
C TYR A 396 -34.49 -7.37 6.12
N LEU A 397 -34.12 -8.60 6.46
CA LEU A 397 -35.05 -9.73 6.55
C LEU A 397 -36.20 -9.50 7.55
N ASP A 398 -35.92 -8.86 8.69
CA ASP A 398 -36.98 -8.47 9.65
C ASP A 398 -37.96 -7.46 9.05
N SER A 399 -37.45 -6.52 8.24
CA SER A 399 -38.26 -5.46 7.62
C SER A 399 -39.28 -6.01 6.62
N LEU A 400 -39.02 -7.18 6.05
CA LEU A 400 -39.93 -7.89 5.14
C LEU A 400 -41.17 -8.48 5.85
N GLY A 401 -41.19 -8.51 7.19
CA GLY A 401 -42.31 -9.03 7.97
C GLY A 401 -42.45 -10.56 7.86
N TYR A 402 -43.67 -11.06 7.57
CA TYR A 402 -43.94 -12.50 7.44
C TYR A 402 -43.36 -13.08 6.14
N HIS A 403 -42.04 -13.12 6.03
CA HIS A 403 -41.34 -13.82 4.96
C HIS A 403 -41.09 -15.29 5.35
N PRO A 404 -41.23 -16.30 4.46
CA PRO A 404 -40.98 -17.72 4.79
C PRO A 404 -39.61 -17.98 5.43
N LYS A 405 -38.66 -17.06 5.23
CA LYS A 405 -37.29 -17.11 5.72
C LYS A 405 -37.00 -16.18 6.91
N TRP A 406 -38.00 -15.68 7.63
CA TRP A 406 -37.79 -14.85 8.83
C TRP A 406 -36.84 -15.50 9.85
N HIS A 407 -36.84 -16.84 9.92
CA HIS A 407 -35.93 -17.63 10.76
C HIS A 407 -34.44 -17.49 10.40
N TRP A 408 -34.10 -17.00 9.19
CA TRP A 408 -32.71 -16.71 8.81
C TRP A 408 -32.15 -15.52 9.58
N ALA A 409 -32.97 -14.50 9.85
CA ALA A 409 -32.55 -13.35 10.63
C ALA A 409 -32.14 -13.75 12.05
N ASP A 410 -32.95 -14.59 12.70
CA ASP A 410 -32.65 -15.14 14.02
C ASP A 410 -31.41 -16.05 14.02
N ALA A 411 -31.27 -16.89 12.98
CA ALA A 411 -30.09 -17.73 12.82
C ALA A 411 -28.82 -16.87 12.68
N ILE A 412 -28.84 -15.84 11.83
CA ILE A 412 -27.72 -14.90 11.67
C ILE A 412 -27.34 -14.28 13.01
N ARG A 413 -28.32 -13.70 13.74
CA ARG A 413 -28.08 -13.08 15.05
C ARG A 413 -27.45 -14.04 16.05
N GLN A 414 -27.99 -15.26 16.15
CA GLN A 414 -27.49 -16.27 17.08
C GLN A 414 -26.03 -16.62 16.76
N ARG A 415 -25.68 -16.77 15.48
CA ARG A 415 -24.31 -17.09 15.06
C ARG A 415 -23.34 -15.95 15.31
N LEU A 416 -23.76 -14.72 15.01
CA LEU A 416 -22.97 -13.51 15.29
C LEU A 416 -22.71 -13.38 16.79
N GLU A 417 -23.73 -13.59 17.64
CA GLU A 417 -23.58 -13.51 19.09
C GLU A 417 -22.56 -14.54 19.63
N VAL A 418 -22.58 -15.77 19.11
CA VAL A 418 -21.61 -16.82 19.49
C VAL A 418 -20.19 -16.46 19.01
N ALA A 419 -20.06 -15.94 17.79
CA ALA A 419 -18.77 -15.53 17.23
C ALA A 419 -18.16 -14.32 18.00
N GLU A 420 -18.99 -13.35 18.37
CA GLU A 420 -18.59 -12.13 19.09
C GLU A 420 -18.16 -12.39 20.53
N LYS A 421 -18.91 -13.23 21.28
CA LYS A 421 -18.52 -13.64 22.65
C LYS A 421 -17.11 -14.21 22.66
N GLY A 422 -16.78 -14.97 21.62
CA GLY A 422 -15.47 -15.50 21.40
C GLY A 422 -14.38 -14.48 21.07
N SER A 423 -14.70 -13.49 20.25
CA SER A 423 -13.81 -12.38 19.88
C SER A 423 -13.51 -11.48 21.07
N MET A 424 -14.52 -11.13 21.87
CA MET A 424 -14.35 -10.32 23.08
C MET A 424 -13.41 -10.98 24.08
N VAL A 425 -13.58 -12.28 24.34
CA VAL A 425 -12.68 -13.05 25.21
C VAL A 425 -11.26 -13.05 24.66
N ASN A 426 -11.08 -13.21 23.35
CA ASN A 426 -9.76 -13.15 22.72
C ASN A 426 -9.14 -11.74 22.77
N ARG A 427 -9.94 -10.68 22.61
CA ARG A 427 -9.50 -9.28 22.69
C ARG A 427 -9.09 -8.92 24.12
N GLU A 428 -9.89 -9.31 25.11
CA GLU A 428 -9.57 -9.13 26.53
C GLU A 428 -8.30 -9.91 26.92
N ILE A 429 -8.11 -11.15 26.42
CA ILE A 429 -6.88 -11.92 26.58
C ILE A 429 -5.68 -11.22 25.91
N GLN A 430 -5.86 -10.64 24.72
CA GLN A 430 -4.80 -9.89 24.02
C GLN A 430 -4.45 -8.57 24.71
N GLU A 431 -5.44 -7.84 25.23
CA GLU A 431 -5.25 -6.62 26.01
C GLU A 431 -4.53 -6.93 27.33
N ILE A 432 -4.93 -8.00 28.04
CA ILE A 432 -4.24 -8.48 29.24
C ILE A 432 -2.79 -8.91 28.92
N ARG A 433 -2.56 -9.62 27.81
CA ARG A 433 -1.20 -10.00 27.37
C ARG A 433 -0.37 -8.78 26.96
N GLY A 434 -0.97 -7.80 26.29
CA GLY A 434 -0.34 -6.55 25.89
C GLY A 434 0.08 -5.70 27.10
N GLU A 435 -0.79 -5.57 28.10
CA GLU A 435 -0.46 -4.93 29.37
C GLU A 435 0.65 -5.66 30.12
N PHE A 436 0.64 -7.01 30.11
CA PHE A 436 1.67 -7.81 30.75
C PHE A 436 3.05 -7.62 30.08
N MET A 437 3.09 -7.52 28.75
CA MET A 437 4.32 -7.24 27.99
C MET A 437 4.83 -5.82 28.21
N MET A 438 3.94 -4.83 28.27
CA MET A 438 4.29 -3.44 28.57
C MET A 438 4.81 -3.27 30.01
N LYS A 439 4.22 -3.95 31.00
CA LYS A 439 4.73 -3.99 32.39
C LYS A 439 6.10 -4.68 32.49
N ARG A 440 6.33 -5.71 31.67
CA ARG A 440 7.63 -6.40 31.58
C ARG A 440 8.73 -5.55 30.92
N GLN A 441 8.39 -4.74 29.92
CA GLN A 441 9.35 -3.78 29.34
C GLN A 441 9.70 -2.62 30.28
N ARG A 442 8.76 -2.18 31.13
CA ARG A 442 9.01 -1.14 32.16
C ARG A 442 9.85 -1.63 33.35
N SER A 443 10.04 -2.94 33.50
CA SER A 443 10.78 -3.56 34.61
C SER A 443 12.20 -4.03 34.24
N PHE A 444 12.62 -3.84 32.99
CA PHE A 444 14.04 -3.92 32.63
C PHE A 444 14.66 -2.54 32.80
N PRO A 445 15.72 -2.37 33.61
CA PRO A 445 16.48 -1.13 33.64
C PRO A 445 17.00 -0.88 32.22
N GLN A 446 16.67 0.28 31.65
CA GLN A 446 17.27 0.72 30.41
C GLN A 446 18.78 0.83 30.63
N VAL A 447 19.53 -0.18 30.19
CA VAL A 447 20.97 -0.07 30.02
C VAL A 447 21.14 0.94 28.89
N ALA A 448 21.59 2.15 29.25
CA ALA A 448 21.79 3.26 28.33
C ALA A 448 22.59 2.79 27.12
N SER A 449 21.94 2.79 25.94
CA SER A 449 22.61 2.43 24.70
C SER A 449 23.71 3.44 24.43
N SER A 450 24.91 2.94 24.17
CA SER A 450 26.15 3.70 23.90
C SER A 450 26.14 4.48 22.57
N SER A 451 24.99 4.61 21.91
CA SER A 451 24.83 5.22 20.59
C SER A 451 24.82 6.75 20.62
N ASP A 452 24.39 7.37 21.72
CA ASP A 452 24.30 8.85 21.82
C ASP A 452 25.66 9.56 22.00
N ARG A 453 26.77 8.81 22.15
CA ARG A 453 28.11 9.39 22.22
C ARG A 453 28.75 9.70 20.85
N VAL A 454 28.20 9.22 19.74
CA VAL A 454 28.83 9.37 18.42
C VAL A 454 28.37 10.64 17.68
N MET A 455 27.16 11.14 17.95
CA MET A 455 26.60 12.30 17.23
C MET A 455 27.09 13.68 17.71
N LYS A 456 27.79 13.77 18.86
CA LYS A 456 28.35 15.05 19.34
C LYS A 456 29.78 15.33 18.88
N LYS A 457 30.45 14.39 18.19
CA LYS A 457 31.85 14.55 17.79
C LYS A 457 32.06 15.08 16.36
N THR A 458 31.00 15.22 15.57
CA THR A 458 31.11 15.59 14.13
C THR A 458 30.75 17.05 13.82
N ARG A 459 30.58 17.91 14.85
CA ARG A 459 30.17 19.32 14.66
C ARG A 459 31.24 20.36 15.03
N VAL A 460 32.50 19.95 15.21
CA VAL A 460 33.61 20.86 15.59
C VAL A 460 34.75 20.91 14.54
N GLU A 461 34.65 20.21 13.41
CA GLU A 461 35.71 20.21 12.37
C GLU A 461 35.26 20.81 11.04
N LEU A 462 34.45 21.87 11.08
CA LEU A 462 34.18 22.74 9.94
C LEU A 462 34.21 24.20 10.39
N GLU A 463 35.35 24.63 10.90
CA GLU A 463 35.76 26.03 11.05
C GLU A 463 37.27 26.06 11.36
N CYS A 464 38.08 25.78 10.34
CA CYS A 464 39.47 26.22 10.15
C CYS A 464 39.79 26.12 8.66
#